data_AF-A0A9E3CWX0-F1
#
_entry.id   AF-A0A9E3CWX0-F1
#
_cell.length_a   1.000
_cell.length_b   1.000
_cell.length_c   1.000
_cell.angle_alpha   90.00
_cell.angle_beta   90.00
_cell.angle_gamma   90.00
#
_symmetry.space_group_name_H-M   'P 1'
#
loop_
_entity.id
_entity.type
_entity.pdbx_description
1 polymer ?
#
loop_
_entity_poly.entity_id
_entity_poly.type
_entity_poly.pdbx_seq_one_letter_code
_entity_poly.pdbx_strand_id
1 'polypeptide(L)' 'RLTSLPHPAPARTLTIAAALGPAKVPAIRAVLVGRLINGLITDEATAKALLS' A
#
# COMPACT_ATOMS: atom_id res chain seq x y z
N ARG A 1 -21.59 0.78 -17.89
CA ARG A 1 -20.22 0.55 -17.36
C ARG A 1 -20.35 -0.02 -15.96
N LEU A 2 -19.99 -1.29 -15.73
CA LEU A 2 -20.00 -1.94 -14.41
C LEU A 2 -18.91 -1.27 -13.52
N THR A 3 -19.27 -0.79 -12.33
CA THR A 3 -18.33 -0.14 -11.37
C THR A 3 -18.06 -0.99 -10.12
N SER A 4 -18.61 -2.20 -10.04
CA SER A 4 -18.61 -3.02 -8.82
C SER A 4 -17.72 -4.26 -8.88
N LEU A 5 -16.76 -4.35 -9.80
CA LEU A 5 -15.80 -5.44 -9.73
C LEU A 5 -14.96 -5.24 -8.47
N PRO A 6 -15.06 -6.15 -7.47
CA PRO A 6 -14.21 -6.07 -6.30
C PRO A 6 -12.77 -6.07 -6.79
N HIS A 7 -11.95 -5.17 -6.24
CA HIS A 7 -10.53 -5.16 -6.54
C HIS A 7 -10.00 -6.57 -6.30
N PRO A 8 -9.42 -7.24 -7.32
CA PRO A 8 -8.92 -8.59 -7.14
C PRO A 8 -7.93 -8.58 -5.98
N ALA A 9 -8.14 -9.47 -5.00
CA ALA A 9 -7.27 -9.54 -3.84
C ALA A 9 -5.81 -9.72 -4.30
N PRO A 10 -4.86 -8.87 -3.88
CA PRO A 10 -3.47 -8.85 -4.37
C PRO A 10 -2.63 -10.08 -4.02
N ALA A 11 -3.23 -11.15 -3.50
CA ALA A 11 -2.51 -12.37 -3.20
C ALA A 11 -2.09 -13.15 -4.45
N ARG A 12 -2.64 -12.84 -5.64
CA ARG A 12 -2.38 -13.60 -6.89
C ARG A 12 -1.41 -12.93 -7.87
N THR A 13 -1.14 -11.63 -7.72
CA THR A 13 -0.33 -10.87 -8.69
C THR A 13 0.50 -9.82 -7.96
N LEU A 14 1.75 -9.63 -8.38
CA LEU A 14 2.63 -8.58 -7.86
C LEU A 14 1.94 -7.22 -8.03
N THR A 15 1.68 -6.55 -6.92
CA THR A 15 0.96 -5.27 -6.82
C THR A 15 1.78 -4.33 -5.95
N ILE A 16 2.46 -3.39 -6.60
CA ILE A 16 3.43 -2.48 -5.98
C ILE A 16 2.83 -1.08 -5.90
N ALA A 17 2.79 -0.50 -4.70
CA ALA A 17 2.53 0.93 -4.54
C ALA A 17 3.83 1.74 -4.58
N ALA A 18 3.77 2.97 -5.08
CA ALA A 18 4.79 3.99 -4.91
C ALA A 18 4.18 5.17 -4.12
N ALA A 19 4.59 5.34 -2.87
CA ALA A 19 4.05 6.36 -1.99
C ALA A 19 5.08 6.77 -0.94
N LEU A 20 5.13 8.06 -0.61
CA LEU A 20 6.06 8.62 0.36
C LEU A 20 5.44 9.83 1.08
N GLY A 21 6.09 10.23 2.17
CA GLY A 21 5.78 11.43 2.93
C GLY A 21 4.95 11.16 4.19
N PRO A 22 5.17 11.96 5.25
CA PRO A 22 4.61 11.70 6.58
C PRO A 22 3.08 11.68 6.62
N ALA A 23 2.43 12.55 5.83
CA ALA A 23 0.97 12.62 5.76
C ALA A 23 0.32 11.33 5.23
N LYS A 24 1.07 10.51 4.48
CA LYS A 24 0.56 9.25 3.88
C LYS A 24 0.83 8.02 4.73
N VAL A 25 1.63 8.11 5.79
CA VAL A 25 1.99 6.97 6.65
C VAL A 25 0.78 6.18 7.15
N PRO A 26 -0.32 6.82 7.64
CA PRO A 26 -1.50 6.07 8.09
C PRO A 26 -2.16 5.27 6.95
N ALA A 27 -2.27 5.87 5.77
CA ALA A 27 -2.86 5.23 4.59
C ALA A 27 -1.98 4.09 4.07
N ILE A 28 -0.64 4.28 4.03
CA ILE A 28 0.31 3.25 3.62
C ILE A 28 0.24 2.06 4.58
N ARG A 29 0.20 2.31 5.89
CA ARG A 29 0.04 1.25 6.91
C ARG A 29 -1.26 0.49 6.71
N ALA A 30 -2.37 1.18 6.45
CA ALA A 30 -3.67 0.55 6.21
C ALA A 30 -3.66 -0.40 5.01
N VAL A 31 -3.04 -0.02 3.87
CA VAL A 31 -2.99 -0.89 2.67
C VAL A 31 -2.03 -2.06 2.84
N LEU A 32 -0.96 -1.91 3.63
CA LEU A 32 -0.06 -3.02 3.99
C LEU A 32 -0.75 -4.04 4.89
N VAL A 33 -1.41 -3.58 5.96
CA VAL A 33 -2.17 -4.43 6.89
C VAL A 33 -3.35 -5.10 6.19
N GLY A 34 -4.07 -4.35 5.37
CA GLY A 34 -5.18 -4.85 4.55
C GLY A 34 -4.75 -5.74 3.40
N ARG A 35 -3.43 -5.94 3.19
CA ARG A 35 -2.84 -6.73 2.10
C ARG A 35 -3.38 -6.34 0.73
N LEU A 36 -3.65 -5.04 0.55
CA LEU A 36 -4.07 -4.42 -0.72
C LEU A 36 -2.88 -4.19 -1.66
N ILE A 37 -1.66 -4.32 -1.14
CA ILE A 37 -0.41 -4.36 -1.90
C ILE A 37 0.51 -5.44 -1.33
N ASN A 38 1.45 -5.91 -2.13
CA ASN A 38 2.49 -6.86 -1.72
C ASN A 38 3.92 -6.36 -2.02
N GLY A 39 4.04 -5.14 -2.55
CA GLY A 39 5.30 -4.40 -2.63
C GLY A 39 5.08 -2.90 -2.40
N LEU A 40 6.10 -2.22 -1.90
CA LEU A 40 6.08 -0.78 -1.65
C LEU A 40 7.43 -0.16 -2.04
N ILE A 41 7.38 0.90 -2.85
CA ILE A 41 8.51 1.80 -3.13
C ILE A 41 8.26 3.10 -2.34
N THR A 42 9.22 3.48 -1.50
CA THR A 42 9.13 4.66 -0.63
C THR A 42 10.52 5.20 -0.28
N ASP A 43 10.58 6.31 0.46
CA ASP A 43 11.83 6.88 0.98
C ASP A 43 12.18 6.35 2.38
N GLU A 44 13.41 6.59 2.83
CA GLU A 44 13.91 6.11 4.12
C GLU A 44 13.11 6.67 5.31
N ALA A 45 12.72 7.95 5.24
CA ALA A 45 11.97 8.59 6.32
C ALA A 45 10.59 7.96 6.52
N THR A 46 9.88 7.69 5.43
CA THR A 46 8.58 7.02 5.43
C THR A 46 8.74 5.56 5.85
N ALA A 47 9.78 4.86 5.39
CA ALA A 47 10.07 3.49 5.81
C ALA A 47 10.29 3.40 7.33
N LYS A 48 11.08 4.31 7.91
CA LYS A 48 11.29 4.37 9.37
C LYS A 48 9.99 4.60 10.13
N ALA A 49 9.14 5.52 9.66
CA ALA A 49 7.84 5.80 10.27
C ALA A 49 6.83 4.64 10.17
N LEU A 50 7.04 3.69 9.25
CA LEU A 50 6.23 2.47 9.13
C LEU A 50 6.71 1.35 10.06
N LEU A 51 7.99 1.37 10.48
CA LEU A 51 8.61 0.37 11.35
C LEU A 51 8.46 0.67 12.85
N SER A 52 8.20 1.93 13.21
CA SER A 52 7.74 2.32 14.55
C SER A 52 6.28 1.93 14.78
#